data_AF-A0A0Q1G6C3-F1
#
_entry.id   AF-A0A0Q1G6C3-F1
#
_cell.length_a   1.000
_cell.length_b   1.000
_cell.length_c   1.000
_cell.angle_alpha   90.00
_cell.angle_beta   90.00
_cell.angle_gamma   90.00
#
_symmetry.space_group_name_H-M   'P 1'
#
loop_
_entity.id
_entity.type
_entity.pdbx_description
1 polymer ?
#
loop_
_entity_poly.entity_id
_entity_poly.type
_entity_poly.pdbx_seq_one_letter_code
_entity_poly.pdbx_strand_id
1 'polypeptide(L)' 'ESSTLQDIRAKKPTEIEALSGAVVRLGEVAKVPTPVNWTLYKMVLFMEAKSPLVVRGDG' A
#
# COMPACT_ATOMS: atom_id res chain seq x y z
N GLU A 1 0.56 1.90 18.77
CA GLU A 1 0.99 2.19 17.38
C GLU A 1 0.29 1.23 16.44
N SER A 2 -0.02 1.60 15.19
CA SER A 2 -0.61 0.67 14.21
C SER A 2 0.43 -0.34 13.72
N SER A 3 0.02 -1.56 13.37
CA SER A 3 0.88 -2.59 12.76
C SER A 3 1.61 -2.07 11.52
N THR A 4 0.92 -1.32 10.64
CA THR A 4 1.52 -0.70 9.46
C THR A 4 2.68 0.24 9.82
N LEU A 5 2.53 1.04 10.88
CA LEU A 5 3.60 1.96 11.31
C LEU A 5 4.80 1.21 11.91
N GLN A 6 4.53 0.11 12.62
CA GLN A 6 5.59 -0.76 13.14
C GLN A 6 6.37 -1.41 12.00
N ASP A 7 5.69 -1.93 10.98
CA ASP A 7 6.30 -2.54 9.80
C ASP A 7 7.16 -1.54 9.02
N ILE A 8 6.66 -0.33 8.77
CA ILE A 8 7.44 0.75 8.13
C ILE A 8 8.71 1.05 8.92
N ARG A 9 8.60 1.21 10.25
CA ARG A 9 9.77 1.49 11.11
C ARG A 9 10.75 0.32 11.16
N ALA A 10 10.25 -0.91 11.12
CA ALA A 10 11.03 -2.13 11.06
C ALA A 10 11.55 -2.44 9.64
N LYS A 11 11.25 -1.60 8.63
CA LYS A 11 11.57 -1.80 7.21
C LYS A 11 11.06 -3.14 6.66
N LYS A 12 9.94 -3.62 7.19
CA LYS A 12 9.25 -4.82 6.70
C LYS A 12 8.22 -4.42 5.64
N PRO A 13 7.95 -5.29 4.66
CA PRO A 13 6.79 -5.11 3.79
C PRO A 13 5.51 -5.07 4.63
N THR A 14 4.64 -4.09 4.39
CA THR A 14 3.31 -4.01 5.01
C THR A 14 2.30 -4.83 4.21
N GLU A 15 1.14 -5.10 4.81
CA GLU A 15 0.02 -5.76 4.14
C GLU A 15 -0.82 -4.83 3.25
N ILE A 16 -0.36 -3.59 2.99
CA ILE A 16 -1.18 -2.57 2.29
C ILE A 16 -1.65 -3.03 0.90
N GLU A 17 -0.83 -3.82 0.21
CA GLU A 17 -1.11 -4.38 -1.11
C GLU A 17 -2.31 -5.35 -1.09
N ALA A 18 -2.35 -6.21 -0.07
CA ALA A 18 -3.39 -7.22 0.12
C ALA A 18 -4.68 -6.60 0.66
N LEU A 19 -4.58 -5.50 1.41
CA LEU A 19 -5.72 -4.82 2.03
C LEU A 19 -6.26 -3.71 1.13
N SER A 20 -5.63 -2.53 1.15
CA SER A 20 -6.12 -1.37 0.39
C SER A 20 -5.90 -1.52 -1.11
N GLY A 21 -4.80 -2.14 -1.53
CA GLY A 21 -4.54 -2.45 -2.94
C GLY A 21 -5.60 -3.37 -3.54
N ALA A 22 -6.06 -4.39 -2.80
CA ALA A 22 -7.13 -5.27 -3.25
C ALA A 22 -8.46 -4.53 -3.42
N VAL A 23 -8.83 -3.65 -2.48
CA VAL A 23 -10.04 -2.83 -2.58
C VAL A 23 -9.97 -1.90 -3.80
N VAL A 24 -8.83 -1.28 -4.07
CA VAL A 24 -8.64 -0.42 -5.26
C VAL A 24 -8.84 -1.21 -6.55
N ARG A 25 -8.18 -2.37 -6.69
CA ARG A 25 -8.33 -3.23 -7.89
C ARG A 25 -9.77 -3.70 -8.09
N LEU A 26 -10.45 -4.10 -7.01
CA LEU A 26 -11.85 -4.50 -7.07
C LEU A 26 -12.76 -3.32 -7.44
N GLY A 27 -12.48 -2.12 -6.93
CA GLY A 27 -13.17 -0.89 -7.29
C GLY A 27 -13.03 -0.55 -8.79
N GLU A 28 -11.83 -0.70 -9.35
CA GLU A 28 -11.58 -0.52 -10.79
C GLU A 28 -12.40 -1.49 -11.64
N VAL A 29 -12.39 -2.79 -11.30
CA VAL A 29 -13.19 -3.82 -11.99
C VAL A 29 -14.69 -3.54 -11.89
N ALA A 30 -15.16 -3.14 -10.72
CA ALA A 30 -16.57 -2.85 -10.46
C ALA A 30 -17.00 -1.44 -10.94
N LYS A 31 -16.07 -0.62 -11.43
CA LYS A 31 -16.28 0.81 -11.76
C LYS A 31 -16.83 1.63 -10.58
N VAL A 32 -16.41 1.29 -9.36
CA VAL A 32 -16.76 2.00 -8.12
C VAL A 32 -15.52 2.75 -7.63
N PRO A 33 -15.56 4.09 -7.53
CA PRO A 33 -14.44 4.86 -7.00
C PRO A 33 -14.13 4.51 -5.53
N THR A 34 -12.85 4.25 -5.23
CA THR A 34 -12.37 3.98 -3.87
C THR A 34 -11.35 5.04 -3.42
N PRO A 35 -11.71 6.33 -3.34
CA PRO A 35 -10.76 7.42 -3.18
C PRO A 35 -9.97 7.36 -1.86
N VAL A 36 -10.60 6.90 -0.79
CA VAL A 36 -9.96 6.76 0.53
C VAL A 36 -8.91 5.64 0.51
N ASN A 37 -9.28 4.43 0.06
CA ASN A 37 -8.33 3.33 -0.06
C ASN A 37 -7.21 3.63 -1.03
N TRP A 38 -7.49 4.33 -2.13
CA TRP A 38 -6.47 4.74 -3.10
C TRP A 38 -5.45 5.68 -2.46
N THR A 39 -5.92 6.69 -1.73
CA THR A 39 -5.05 7.67 -1.05
C THR A 39 -4.20 6.99 0.01
N LEU A 40 -4.81 6.18 0.88
CA LEU A 40 -4.10 5.44 1.92
C LEU A 40 -3.05 4.48 1.34
N TYR A 41 -3.42 3.74 0.29
CA TYR A 41 -2.51 2.83 -0.40
C TYR A 41 -1.28 3.56 -0.93
N LYS A 42 -1.45 4.68 -1.64
CA LYS A 42 -0.34 5.47 -2.18
C LYS A 42 0.54 6.10 -1.09
N MET A 43 -0.05 6.57 0.01
CA MET A 43 0.71 7.12 1.12
C MET A 43 1.60 6.07 1.78
N VAL A 44 1.07 4.88 2.05
CA VAL A 44 1.85 3.80 2.67
C VAL A 44 2.95 3.30 1.75
N LEU A 45 2.66 3.07 0.46
CA LEU A 45 3.69 2.73 -0.52
C LEU A 45 4.81 3.77 -0.58
N PHE A 46 4.48 5.06 -0.50
CA PHE A 46 5.49 6.12 -0.47
C PHE A 46 6.35 6.09 0.79
N MET A 47 5.77 5.80 1.96
CA MET A 47 6.50 5.64 3.21
C MET A 47 7.39 4.38 3.20
N GLU A 48 6.91 3.27 2.61
CA GLU A 48 7.70 2.06 2.42
C GLU A 48 8.87 2.27 1.45
N ALA A 49 8.64 2.94 0.31
CA ALA A 49 9.67 3.19 -0.70
C ALA A 49 10.80 4.11 -0.20
N LYS A 50 10.53 4.96 0.81
CA LYS A 50 11.56 5.76 1.48
C LYS A 50 12.41 4.96 2.48
N SER A 51 12.01 3.73 2.81
CA SER A 51 12.90 2.77 3.46
C SER A 51 13.83 2.19 2.39
N PRO A 52 15.15 2.01 2.65
CA PRO A 52 16.11 1.66 1.61
C PRO A 52 15.79 0.32 0.94
N LEU A 53 15.12 0.44 -0.22
CA LEU A 53 14.97 -0.42 -1.39
C LEU A 53 14.60 -1.89 -1.18
N VAL A 54 13.32 -2.20 -1.39
CA VAL A 54 12.94 -3.33 -2.24
C VAL A 54 12.33 -2.72 -3.51
N VAL A 55 13.16 -2.60 -4.55
CA VAL A 55 12.67 -2.31 -5.90
C VAL A 55 11.79 -3.50 -6.29
N ARG A 56 10.47 -3.32 -6.31
CA ARG A 56 9.59 -4.28 -6.99
C ARG A 56 9.86 -4.11 -8.49
N GLY A 57 10.37 -5.18 -9.09
CA GLY A 57 10.57 -5.27 -10.52
C GLY A 57 9.21 -5.38 -11.18
N ASP A 58 8.75 -4.26 -11.73
CA ASP A 58 7.56 -4.20 -12.55
C ASP A 58 8.02 -4.44 -14.00
N GLY A 59 7.92 -5.68 -14.45
CA GLY A 59 7.98 -6.07 -15.86
C GLY A 59 6.61 -6.02 -16.51
#